data_AF-A0A1I5UPC3-F1
#
_entry.id   AF-A0A1I5UPC3-F1
#
_cell.length_a   1.000
_cell.length_b   1.000
_cell.length_c   1.000
_cell.angle_alpha   90.00
_cell.angle_beta   90.00
_cell.angle_gamma   90.00
#
_symmetry.space_group_name_H-M   'P 1'
#
loop_
_entity.id
_entity.type
_entity.pdbx_description
1 polymer ?
#
loop_
_entity_poly.entity_id
_entity_poly.type
_entity_poly.pdbx_seq_one_letter_code
_entity_poly.pdbx_strand_id
1 'polypeptide(L)'
;MDRHRKMNKHYSIKVNNKSVKILKYKRESYYDDLDNEEVNLIELITKIPNDVLDNKEVLIDIDGEVIKANWVSHFSQPGLHRYMYKVSDILFH
;
A
#
# COMPACT_ATOMS: atom_id res chain seq x y z
N MET A 1 22.40 2.56 -0.02
CA MET A 1 22.11 3.76 0.80
C MET A 1 20.60 3.81 1.03
N ASP A 2 20.13 3.11 2.06
CA ASP A 2 18.71 3.14 2.44
C ASP A 2 18.35 4.51 3.02
N ARG A 3 17.72 5.35 2.19
CA ARG A 3 17.13 6.60 2.66
C ARG A 3 15.86 6.28 3.43
N HIS A 4 16.00 5.87 4.69
CA HIS A 4 14.91 5.89 5.65
C HIS A 4 14.54 7.35 5.94
N ARG A 5 13.73 7.93 5.06
CA ARG A 5 13.16 9.27 5.25
C ARG A 5 12.11 9.15 6.36
N LYS A 6 12.49 9.55 7.57
CA LYS A 6 11.57 9.66 8.71
C LYS A 6 10.62 10.83 8.44
N MET A 7 9.55 10.58 7.69
CA MET A 7 8.57 11.60 7.31
C MET A 7 7.49 11.68 8.39
N ASN A 8 7.53 12.77 9.18
CA ASN A 8 6.57 13.15 10.22
C ASN A 8 5.22 13.64 9.63
N LYS A 9 4.82 13.17 8.46
CA LYS A 9 3.55 13.53 7.82
C LYS A 9 2.70 12.28 7.74
N HIS A 10 1.57 12.27 8.47
CA HIS A 10 0.49 11.34 8.13
C HIS A 10 0.16 11.59 6.65
N TYR A 11 0.31 10.56 5.81
CA TYR A 11 -0.05 10.69 4.41
C TYR A 11 -1.55 10.40 4.29
N SER A 12 -2.22 11.16 3.43
CA SER A 12 -3.58 10.84 3.01
C SER A 12 -3.46 10.24 1.62
N ILE A 13 -3.73 8.94 1.50
CA ILE A 13 -3.83 8.26 0.20
C ILE A 13 -5.31 8.09 -0.14
N LYS A 14 -5.63 7.95 -1.41
CA LYS A 14 -6.97 7.48 -1.80
C LYS A 14 -6.92 5.99 -2.08
N VAL A 15 -7.81 5.24 -1.45
CA VAL A 15 -8.03 3.81 -1.73
C VAL A 15 -9.47 3.66 -2.21
N ASN A 16 -9.69 3.26 -3.45
CA ASN A 16 -11.04 3.12 -4.04
C ASN A 16 -11.92 4.37 -3.81
N ASN A 17 -11.35 5.55 -4.11
CA ASN A 17 -11.98 6.87 -3.92
C ASN A 17 -12.23 7.30 -2.45
N LYS A 18 -11.87 6.49 -1.45
CA LYS A 18 -11.89 6.89 -0.03
C LYS A 18 -10.54 7.50 0.37
N SER A 19 -10.56 8.66 1.02
CA SER A 19 -9.34 9.22 1.61
C SER A 19 -9.01 8.50 2.91
N VAL A 20 -7.87 7.82 2.97
CA VAL A 20 -7.41 7.06 4.14
C VAL A 20 -6.16 7.71 4.70
N LYS A 21 -6.16 7.93 6.02
CA LYS A 21 -4.96 8.35 6.74
C LYS A 21 -4.07 7.14 6.98
N ILE A 22 -2.89 7.16 6.38
CA ILE A 22 -1.86 6.15 6.62
C ILE A 22 -0.77 6.73 7.53
N LEU A 23 -0.29 5.89 8.43
CA LEU A 23 0.87 6.21 9.27
C LEU A 23 2.16 6.10 8.47
N LYS A 24 2.21 5.08 7.61
CA LYS A 24 3.37 4.72 6.82
C LYS A 24 2.92 3.87 5.65
N TYR A 25 3.60 3.98 4.52
CA TYR A 25 3.59 2.96 3.49
C TYR A 25 5.03 2.53 3.18
N LYS A 26 5.19 1.32 2.64
CA LYS A 26 6.45 0.78 2.16
C LYS A 26 6.21 0.17 0.79
N ARG A 27 7.07 0.49 -0.17
CA ARG A 27 7.12 -0.15 -1.49
C ARG A 27 8.36 -1.03 -1.55
N GLU A 28 8.18 -2.26 -1.98
CA GLU A 28 9.28 -3.21 -2.19
C GLU A 28 9.09 -3.86 -3.57
N SER A 29 10.20 -4.00 -4.30
CA SER A 29 10.27 -4.85 -5.48
C SER A 29 11.24 -5.98 -5.18
N TYR A 30 10.87 -7.21 -5.50
CA TYR A 30 11.77 -8.35 -5.45
C TYR A 30 11.54 -9.22 -6.69
N TYR A 31 12.59 -9.92 -7.10
CA TYR A 31 12.49 -10.91 -8.16
C TYR A 31 12.08 -12.24 -7.55
N ASP A 32 10.97 -12.82 -8.01
CA ASP A 32 10.56 -14.16 -7.60
C ASP A 32 11.24 -15.18 -8.51
N ASP A 33 12.25 -15.86 -7.98
CA ASP A 33 13.03 -16.86 -8.73
C ASP A 33 12.19 -18.07 -9.16
N LEU A 34 11.04 -18.32 -8.51
CA LEU A 34 10.17 -19.46 -8.83
C LEU A 34 9.31 -19.17 -10.07
N ASP A 35 8.75 -17.97 -10.13
CA ASP A 35 7.88 -17.54 -11.23
C ASP A 35 8.66 -16.77 -12.32
N ASN A 36 9.94 -16.48 -12.08
CA ASN A 36 10.82 -15.70 -12.96
C ASN A 36 10.21 -14.33 -13.33
N GLU A 37 9.62 -13.68 -12.33
CA GLU A 37 8.89 -12.42 -12.47
C GLU A 37 9.33 -11.39 -11.42
N GLU A 38 9.30 -10.11 -11.80
CA GLU A 38 9.47 -9.02 -10.85
C GLU A 38 8.15 -8.74 -10.12
N VAL A 39 8.14 -8.92 -8.80
CA VAL A 39 6.98 -8.71 -7.93
C VAL A 39 7.13 -7.40 -7.18
N ASN A 40 6.15 -6.52 -7.39
CA ASN A 40 6.05 -5.24 -6.70
C ASN A 40 4.98 -5.31 -5.61
N LEU A 41 5.32 -4.94 -4.38
CA LEU A 41 4.43 -4.93 -3.22
C LEU A 41 4.31 -3.53 -2.61
N ILE A 42 3.10 -3.23 -2.14
CA ILE A 42 2.80 -2.06 -1.31
C ILE A 42 2.26 -2.53 0.04
N GLU A 43 2.99 -2.19 1.10
CA GLU A 43 2.51 -2.32 2.48
C GLU A 43 1.93 -0.98 2.94
N LEU A 44 0.67 -0.98 3.37
CA LEU A 44 -0.02 0.18 3.95
C LEU A 44 -0.24 -0.06 5.45
N ILE A 45 0.26 0.85 6.29
CA ILE A 45 0.08 0.81 7.74
C ILE A 45 -0.83 1.95 8.15
N THR A 46 -1.97 1.63 8.77
CA THR A 46 -2.98 2.60 9.17
C THR A 46 -3.21 2.54 10.69
N LYS A 47 -3.42 3.70 11.31
CA LYS A 47 -3.89 3.81 12.70
C LYS A 47 -5.40 3.63 12.62
N ILE A 48 -5.99 2.70 13.37
CA ILE A 48 -7.42 2.35 13.26
C ILE A 48 -8.30 3.57 12.97
N PRO A 49 -8.87 3.66 11.76
CA PRO A 49 -10.15 4.29 11.54
C PRO A 49 -11.14 3.17 11.16
N ASN A 50 -12.45 3.38 11.29
CA ASN A 50 -13.49 2.35 11.08
C ASN A 50 -13.51 1.69 9.68
N ASP A 51 -12.60 2.01 8.77
CA ASP A 51 -12.56 1.50 7.40
C ASP A 51 -11.50 0.40 7.25
N VAL A 52 -11.97 -0.84 7.24
CA VAL A 52 -11.19 -1.99 6.80
C VAL A 52 -11.13 -1.98 5.27
N LEU A 53 -9.92 -2.06 4.69
CA LEU A 53 -9.67 -1.96 3.25
C LEU A 53 -9.66 -3.32 2.51
N ASP A 54 -10.39 -4.30 3.03
CA ASP A 54 -10.42 -5.67 2.49
C ASP A 54 -11.18 -5.70 1.16
N ASN A 55 -10.48 -5.40 0.07
CA ASN A 55 -10.97 -5.42 -1.29
C ASN A 55 -9.95 -6.14 -2.16
N LYS A 56 -10.40 -7.09 -2.99
CA LYS A 56 -9.50 -7.88 -3.83
C LYS A 56 -8.69 -7.04 -4.81
N GLU A 57 -9.28 -5.99 -5.37
CA GLU A 57 -8.61 -5.03 -6.25
C GLU A 57 -8.81 -3.62 -5.69
N VAL A 58 -7.74 -2.85 -5.63
CA VAL A 58 -7.74 -1.47 -5.14
C VAL A 58 -7.00 -0.53 -6.08
N LEU A 59 -7.49 0.69 -6.18
CA LEU A 59 -6.76 1.82 -6.74
C LEU A 59 -6.18 2.64 -5.59
N ILE A 60 -4.85 2.72 -5.53
CA ILE A 60 -4.09 3.43 -4.51
C ILE A 60 -3.47 4.67 -5.15
N ASP A 61 -3.93 5.86 -4.77
CA ASP A 61 -3.35 7.14 -5.17
C ASP A 61 -2.35 7.60 -4.11
N ILE A 62 -1.07 7.67 -4.48
CA ILE A 62 0.03 8.19 -3.65
C ILE A 62 0.66 9.36 -4.39
N ASP A 63 0.49 10.58 -3.86
CA ASP A 63 1.09 11.80 -4.40
C ASP A 63 0.82 12.01 -5.92
N GLY A 64 -0.35 11.58 -6.42
CA GLY A 64 -0.75 11.71 -7.83
C GLY A 64 -0.40 10.52 -8.72
N GLU A 65 0.31 9.52 -8.18
CA GLU A 65 0.55 8.23 -8.84
C GLU A 65 -0.59 7.28 -8.49
N VAL A 66 -1.37 6.86 -9.49
CA VAL A 66 -2.47 5.92 -9.29
C VAL A 66 -2.00 4.50 -9.57
N ILE A 67 -2.07 3.65 -8.55
CA ILE A 67 -1.56 2.29 -8.59
C ILE A 67 -2.72 1.33 -8.51
N LYS A 68 -2.82 0.46 -9.51
CA LYS A 68 -3.74 -0.67 -9.47
C LYS A 68 -3.06 -1.82 -8.75
N ALA A 69 -3.65 -2.28 -7.66
CA ALA A 69 -3.05 -3.34 -6.84
C ALA A 69 -4.09 -4.37 -6.39
N ASN A 70 -3.65 -5.61 -6.24
CA ASN A 70 -4.46 -6.73 -5.76
C ASN A 70 -4.14 -7.03 -4.29
N TRP A 71 -5.15 -7.29 -3.48
CA TRP A 71 -4.99 -7.63 -2.07
C TRP A 71 -4.33 -8.98 -1.88
N VAL A 72 -3.28 -8.99 -1.07
CA VAL A 72 -2.50 -10.19 -0.73
C VAL A 72 -2.87 -10.64 0.67
N SER A 73 -2.83 -9.72 1.65
CA SER A 73 -3.15 -10.06 3.03
C SER A 73 -3.45 -8.84 3.90
N HIS A 74 -4.06 -9.13 5.05
CA HIS A 74 -4.37 -8.17 6.10
C HIS A 74 -3.89 -8.73 7.45
N PHE A 75 -3.26 -7.86 8.24
CA PHE A 75 -2.91 -8.14 9.63
C PHE A 75 -3.41 -7.01 10.53
N SER A 76 -4.03 -7.36 11.66
CA SER A 76 -4.53 -6.39 12.63
C SER A 76 -3.99 -6.67 14.02
N GLN A 77 -3.64 -5.60 14.74
CA GLN A 77 -3.30 -5.63 16.16
C GLN A 77 -3.94 -4.40 16.82
N PRO A 78 -4.11 -4.38 18.16
CA PRO A 78 -4.72 -3.24 18.84
C PRO A 78 -4.08 -1.90 18.44
N GLY A 79 -4.88 -1.01 17.86
CA GLY A 79 -4.44 0.31 17.39
C GLY A 79 -3.82 0.37 15.98
N LEU A 80 -3.67 -0.76 15.25
CA LEU A 80 -2.97 -0.79 13.96
C LEU A 80 -3.56 -1.81 12.97
N HIS A 81 -3.77 -1.38 11.73
CA HIS A 81 -3.96 -2.30 10.59
C HIS A 81 -2.79 -2.20 9.63
N ARG A 82 -2.42 -3.35 9.07
CA ARG A 82 -1.40 -3.51 8.04
C ARG A 82 -2.02 -4.26 6.86
N TYR A 83 -1.97 -3.65 5.70
CA TYR A 83 -2.45 -4.22 4.44
C TYR A 83 -1.29 -4.45 3.50
N MET A 84 -1.29 -5.56 2.80
CA MET A 84 -0.31 -5.88 1.78
C MET A 84 -1.02 -6.06 0.44
N TYR A 85 -0.57 -5.33 -0.58
CA TYR A 85 -1.10 -5.39 -1.93
C TYR A 85 0.03 -5.67 -2.92
N LYS A 86 -0.24 -6.51 -3.93
CA LYS A 86 0.62 -6.74 -5.09
C LYS A 86 0.26 -5.74 -6.16
N VAL A 87 1.23 -4.95 -6.62
CA VAL A 87 1.04 -3.98 -7.70
C VAL A 87 0.84 -4.74 -9.00
N SER A 88 -0.25 -4.41 -9.69
CA SER A 88 -0.59 -4.99 -10.99
C SER A 88 -0.22 -4.03 -12.11
N ASP A 89 -0.56 -2.75 -11.96
CA ASP A 89 -0.26 -1.70 -12.95
C ASP A 89 0.00 -0.37 -12.26
N ILE A 90 0.88 0.44 -12.84
CA ILE A 90 1.08 1.84 -12.45
C ILE A 90 0.47 2.71 -13.55
N LEU A 91 -0.55 3.48 -13.20
CA LEU A 91 -1.24 4.40 -14.09
C LEU A 91 -0.66 5.80 -13.87
N PHE A 92 0.01 6.35 -14.88
CA PHE A 92 0.47 7.73 -14.89
C PHE A 92 -0.64 8.64 -15.43
N HIS A 93 -0.80 9.81 -14.81
CA HIS A 93 -1.58 10.94 -15.35
C HIS A 93 -0.63 12.01 -15.88
#